data_AF-A0AAU8N3Z1-F1
#
_entry.id   AF-A0AAU8N3Z1-F1
#
_cell.length_a   1.000
_cell.length_b   1.000
_cell.length_c   1.000
_cell.angle_alpha   90.00
_cell.angle_beta   90.00
_cell.angle_gamma   90.00
#
_symmetry.space_group_name_H-M   'P 1'
#
loop_
_entity.id
_entity.type
_entity.pdbx_description
1 polymer ?
#
loop_
_entity_poly.entity_id
_entity_poly.type
_entity_poly.pdbx_seq_one_letter_code
_entity_poly.pdbx_strand_id
1 'polypeptide(L)'
;MSTQSIDAILDALYYEARTERGKGTSFERLVRQFLLTDPRYAERFDEVWMWTDWPERGSRPDRGIDLVARERQTGELCAVQCKFYDPQHSVTKADVDTFLAESGTGEFSSRLFVSTTERWNRAAEQTIAHQAVPVSRIGLQDLFNSTIDWDSFSLQTPEVMVRTGRKSLREHQKRALTAVTEGLRAADRGKLIMACGTGKTFTSLRIAEAVAGAGGGCCSLSLRSRCCRRRCVSGAPRLGCRCAPSRSARTRRSARGVALTA
;
A
#
# COMPACT_ATOMS: atom_id res chain seq x y z
N MET A 1 8.64 -18.99 -19.60
CA MET A 1 7.65 -18.90 -18.51
C MET A 1 6.88 -17.61 -18.75
N SER A 2 5.60 -17.73 -19.07
CA SER A 2 4.72 -16.59 -19.33
C SER A 2 4.54 -15.79 -18.04
N THR A 3 5.13 -14.60 -17.98
CA THR A 3 4.88 -13.63 -16.91
C THR A 3 3.42 -13.21 -17.02
N GLN A 4 2.58 -13.67 -16.09
CA GLN A 4 1.19 -13.21 -16.00
C GLN A 4 1.21 -11.85 -15.31
N SER A 5 0.96 -10.79 -16.07
CA SER A 5 0.66 -9.50 -15.47
C SER A 5 -0.72 -9.55 -14.82
N ILE A 6 -0.95 -8.70 -13.82
CA ILE A 6 -2.28 -8.53 -13.24
C ILE A 6 -3.32 -8.13 -14.30
N ASP A 7 -2.93 -7.49 -15.41
CA ASP A 7 -3.83 -7.25 -16.55
C ASP A 7 -4.42 -8.57 -17.08
N ALA A 8 -3.58 -9.59 -17.28
CA ALA A 8 -4.02 -10.89 -17.77
C ALA A 8 -4.98 -11.57 -16.78
N ILE A 9 -4.78 -11.38 -15.47
CA ILE A 9 -5.68 -11.90 -14.43
C ILE A 9 -7.02 -11.15 -14.46
N LEU A 10 -7.01 -9.83 -14.62
CA LEU A 10 -8.22 -9.01 -14.70
C LEU A 10 -8.99 -9.26 -15.99
N ASP A 11 -8.29 -9.45 -17.11
CA ASP A 11 -8.86 -9.85 -18.39
C ASP A 11 -9.47 -11.25 -18.28
N ALA A 12 -8.76 -12.22 -17.70
CA ALA A 12 -9.32 -13.55 -17.43
C ALA A 12 -10.57 -13.47 -16.55
N LEU A 13 -10.56 -12.65 -15.49
CA LEU A 13 -11.76 -12.37 -14.68
C LEU A 13 -12.90 -11.80 -15.52
N TYR A 14 -12.61 -10.88 -16.44
CA TYR A 14 -13.61 -10.23 -17.27
C TYR A 14 -14.21 -11.17 -18.32
N TYR A 15 -13.39 -12.01 -18.96
CA TYR A 15 -13.77 -12.85 -20.10
C TYR A 15 -14.16 -14.29 -19.71
N GLU A 16 -13.60 -14.89 -18.66
CA GLU A 16 -13.88 -16.28 -18.28
C GLU A 16 -15.10 -16.44 -17.38
N ALA A 17 -15.44 -15.40 -16.61
CA ALA A 17 -16.54 -15.47 -15.68
C ALA A 17 -17.90 -15.48 -16.40
N ARG A 18 -18.63 -16.58 -16.23
CA ARG A 18 -19.91 -16.83 -16.91
C ARG A 18 -21.07 -15.94 -16.44
N THR A 19 -20.93 -15.24 -15.32
CA THR A 19 -21.97 -14.35 -14.75
C THR A 19 -21.34 -13.12 -14.09
N GLU A 20 -22.04 -11.99 -14.13
CA GLU A 20 -21.62 -10.74 -13.46
C GLU A 20 -21.44 -10.91 -11.95
N ARG A 21 -22.29 -11.72 -11.31
CA ARG A 21 -22.15 -12.05 -9.89
C ARG A 21 -20.87 -12.83 -9.60
N GLY A 22 -20.51 -13.79 -10.46
CA GLY A 22 -19.27 -14.56 -10.33
C GLY A 22 -18.01 -13.70 -10.51
N LYS A 23 -18.07 -12.68 -11.39
CA LYS A 23 -17.00 -11.68 -11.55
C LYS A 23 -16.78 -10.91 -10.25
N GLY A 24 -17.86 -10.36 -9.69
CA GLY A 24 -17.84 -9.61 -8.43
C GLY A 24 -17.20 -10.42 -7.31
N THR A 25 -17.72 -11.62 -7.03
CA THR A 25 -17.20 -12.48 -5.95
C THR A 25 -15.73 -12.88 -6.15
N SER A 26 -15.30 -13.12 -7.39
CA SER A 26 -13.90 -13.46 -7.66
C SER A 26 -12.97 -12.26 -7.42
N PHE A 27 -13.41 -11.06 -7.81
CA PHE A 27 -12.70 -9.81 -7.52
C PHE A 27 -12.65 -9.52 -6.02
N GLU A 28 -13.75 -9.71 -5.28
CA GLU A 28 -13.79 -9.56 -3.82
C GLU A 28 -12.77 -10.48 -3.13
N ARG A 29 -12.68 -11.75 -3.56
CA ARG A 29 -11.68 -12.70 -3.04
C ARG A 29 -10.25 -12.26 -3.34
N LEU A 30 -9.99 -11.72 -4.54
CA LEU A 30 -8.69 -11.14 -4.89
C LEU A 30 -8.36 -9.96 -3.98
N VAL A 31 -9.29 -9.03 -3.78
CA VAL A 31 -9.10 -7.85 -2.91
C VAL A 31 -8.87 -8.27 -1.46
N ARG A 32 -9.62 -9.23 -0.94
CA ARG A 32 -9.40 -9.77 0.41
C ARG A 32 -7.95 -10.23 0.59
N GLN A 33 -7.44 -11.03 -0.34
CA GLN A 33 -6.09 -11.57 -0.26
C GLN A 33 -5.03 -10.50 -0.51
N PHE A 34 -5.31 -9.54 -1.39
CA PHE A 34 -4.48 -8.36 -1.59
C PHE A 34 -4.31 -7.55 -0.29
N LEU A 35 -5.38 -7.32 0.47
CA LEU A 35 -5.32 -6.56 1.72
C LEU A 35 -4.52 -7.28 2.82
N LEU A 36 -4.57 -8.61 2.86
CA LEU A 36 -3.78 -9.43 3.77
C LEU A 36 -2.32 -9.57 3.34
N THR A 37 -2.06 -9.52 2.03
CA THR A 37 -0.74 -9.83 1.47
C THR A 37 0.08 -8.60 1.17
N ASP A 38 -0.46 -7.50 0.64
CA ASP A 38 0.37 -6.32 0.35
C ASP A 38 0.89 -5.68 1.65
N PRO A 39 2.21 -5.42 1.80
CA PRO A 39 2.78 -4.89 3.03
C PRO A 39 2.11 -3.62 3.56
N ARG A 40 1.62 -2.74 2.68
CA ARG A 40 0.94 -1.50 3.06
C ARG A 40 -0.33 -1.77 3.85
N TYR A 41 -1.07 -2.80 3.48
CA TYR A 41 -2.35 -3.14 4.07
C TYR A 41 -2.20 -4.21 5.14
N ALA A 42 -1.28 -5.17 5.00
CA ALA A 42 -0.95 -6.16 6.02
C ALA A 42 -0.40 -5.57 7.33
N GLU A 43 0.25 -4.39 7.25
CA GLU A 43 0.66 -3.62 8.43
C GLU A 43 -0.53 -2.93 9.12
N ARG A 44 -1.57 -2.59 8.36
CA ARG A 44 -2.78 -1.90 8.84
C ARG A 44 -3.82 -2.89 9.37
N PHE A 45 -4.09 -3.95 8.63
CA PHE A 45 -5.12 -4.94 8.92
C PHE A 45 -4.50 -6.25 9.39
N ASP A 46 -5.18 -6.92 10.31
CA ASP A 46 -4.79 -8.25 10.77
C ASP A 46 -5.74 -9.35 10.28
N GLU A 47 -7.04 -9.05 10.21
CA GLU A 47 -8.06 -9.96 9.69
C GLU A 47 -8.94 -9.25 8.64
N VAL A 48 -9.29 -9.98 7.58
CA VAL A 48 -10.19 -9.52 6.52
C VAL A 48 -11.15 -10.65 6.16
N TRP A 49 -12.45 -10.37 6.30
CA TRP A 49 -13.55 -11.30 6.02
C TRP A 49 -14.32 -10.85 4.79
N MET A 50 -14.84 -11.83 4.05
CA MET A 50 -16.00 -11.58 3.19
C MET A 50 -17.17 -11.18 4.09
N TRP A 51 -18.06 -10.31 3.61
CA TRP A 51 -19.24 -9.91 4.37
C TRP A 51 -20.04 -11.13 4.83
N THR A 52 -20.14 -12.16 3.98
CA THR A 52 -20.86 -13.40 4.31
C THR A 52 -20.30 -14.16 5.49
N ASP A 53 -19.00 -14.05 5.70
CA ASP A 53 -18.24 -14.85 6.66
C ASP A 53 -17.89 -14.04 7.92
N TRP A 54 -18.30 -12.77 7.96
CA TRP A 54 -18.03 -11.90 9.09
C TRP A 54 -18.84 -12.34 10.32
N PRO A 55 -18.20 -12.67 11.46
CA PRO A 55 -18.88 -13.26 12.62
C PRO A 55 -20.02 -12.40 13.19
N GLU A 56 -19.87 -11.09 13.13
CA GLU A 56 -20.84 -10.13 13.69
C GLU A 56 -21.91 -9.70 12.67
N ARG A 57 -21.90 -10.26 11.46
CA ARG A 57 -22.94 -9.97 10.45
C ARG A 57 -24.34 -10.28 10.98
N GLY A 58 -24.49 -11.40 11.68
CA GLY A 58 -25.80 -11.93 12.08
C GLY A 58 -26.70 -12.20 10.88
N SER A 59 -27.96 -11.78 10.93
CA SER A 59 -28.95 -11.96 9.84
C SER A 59 -29.00 -10.78 8.85
N ARG A 60 -27.99 -9.89 8.85
CA ARG A 60 -28.02 -8.68 8.03
C ARG A 60 -27.95 -9.00 6.53
N PRO A 61 -28.82 -8.38 5.71
CA PRO A 61 -28.76 -8.54 4.27
C PRO A 61 -27.47 -7.93 3.72
N ASP A 62 -27.02 -8.44 2.58
CA ASP A 62 -25.92 -7.82 1.84
C ASP A 62 -26.46 -6.65 1.01
N ARG A 63 -26.08 -5.44 1.39
CA ARG A 63 -26.57 -4.19 0.77
C ARG A 63 -25.44 -3.29 0.29
N GLY A 64 -24.20 -3.78 0.18
CA GLY A 64 -23.10 -2.99 -0.36
C GLY A 64 -21.88 -2.87 0.53
N ILE A 65 -21.69 -3.75 1.50
CA ILE A 65 -20.38 -3.96 2.12
C ILE A 65 -19.95 -5.35 1.67
N ASP A 66 -18.86 -5.44 0.92
CA ASP A 66 -18.42 -6.73 0.38
C ASP A 66 -17.40 -7.40 1.30
N LEU A 67 -16.51 -6.61 1.94
CA LEU A 67 -15.54 -7.12 2.92
C LEU A 67 -15.54 -6.26 4.19
N VAL A 68 -15.16 -6.89 5.29
CA VAL A 68 -14.87 -6.22 6.57
C VAL A 68 -13.43 -6.50 6.93
N ALA A 69 -12.68 -5.46 7.28
CA ALA A 69 -11.29 -5.58 7.72
C ALA A 69 -11.15 -5.03 9.14
N ARG A 70 -10.38 -5.72 10.00
CA ARG A 70 -10.06 -5.25 11.35
C ARG A 70 -8.70 -4.57 11.35
N GLU A 71 -8.64 -3.38 11.96
CA GLU A 71 -7.39 -2.66 12.14
C GLU A 71 -6.55 -3.29 13.26
N ARG A 72 -5.30 -3.64 12.92
CA ARG A 72 -4.36 -4.32 13.82
C ARG A 72 -4.02 -3.51 15.08
N GLN A 73 -4.06 -2.18 15.00
CA GLN A 73 -3.59 -1.31 16.09
C GLN A 73 -4.69 -0.96 17.09
N THR A 74 -5.89 -0.71 16.59
CA THR A 74 -7.02 -0.19 17.36
C THR A 74 -8.08 -1.27 17.62
N GLY A 75 -8.12 -2.33 16.81
CA GLY A 75 -9.20 -3.31 16.79
C GLY A 75 -10.47 -2.81 16.10
N GLU A 76 -10.45 -1.58 15.57
CA GLU A 76 -11.60 -0.99 14.90
C GLU A 76 -11.88 -1.62 13.54
N LEU A 77 -13.11 -1.48 13.06
CA LEU A 77 -13.55 -2.07 11.80
C LEU A 77 -13.50 -1.07 10.64
N CYS A 78 -13.08 -1.59 9.50
CA CYS A 78 -13.03 -0.91 8.22
C CYS A 78 -13.98 -1.60 7.25
N ALA A 79 -15.00 -0.90 6.77
CA ALA A 79 -15.89 -1.40 5.73
C ALA A 79 -15.21 -1.29 4.35
N VAL A 80 -15.32 -2.31 3.53
CA VAL A 80 -14.73 -2.35 2.19
C VAL A 80 -15.80 -2.66 1.14
N GLN A 81 -15.89 -1.83 0.12
CA GLN A 81 -16.66 -2.10 -1.09
C GLN A 81 -15.69 -2.31 -2.25
N CYS A 82 -15.92 -3.38 -3.01
CA CYS A 82 -15.20 -3.79 -4.20
C CYS A 82 -16.13 -3.63 -5.42
N LYS A 83 -15.75 -2.80 -6.38
CA LYS A 83 -16.47 -2.65 -7.63
C LYS A 83 -15.59 -2.99 -8.83
N PHE A 84 -15.96 -4.05 -9.52
CA PHE A 84 -15.33 -4.48 -10.76
C PHE A 84 -16.07 -3.86 -11.94
N TYR A 85 -15.59 -2.70 -12.40
CA TYR A 85 -16.17 -1.96 -13.52
C TYR A 85 -15.37 -2.13 -14.81
N ASP A 86 -16.04 -1.93 -15.94
CA ASP A 86 -15.38 -1.69 -17.23
C ASP A 86 -14.48 -0.43 -17.15
N PRO A 87 -13.29 -0.42 -17.79
CA PRO A 87 -12.38 0.72 -17.77
C PRO A 87 -12.98 2.05 -18.28
N GLN A 88 -14.00 2.01 -19.13
CA GLN A 88 -14.69 3.19 -19.63
C GLN A 88 -15.74 3.74 -18.65
N HIS A 89 -16.20 2.91 -17.71
CA HIS A 89 -17.18 3.29 -16.71
C HIS A 89 -16.56 4.23 -15.67
N SER A 90 -17.39 5.16 -15.19
CA SER A 90 -16.99 6.13 -14.15
C SER A 90 -17.85 5.91 -12.92
N VAL A 91 -17.21 5.87 -11.74
CA VAL A 91 -17.91 5.77 -10.46
C VAL A 91 -18.83 6.99 -10.29
N THR A 92 -20.10 6.70 -10.07
CA THR A 92 -21.14 7.70 -9.87
C THR A 92 -21.51 7.85 -8.40
N LYS A 93 -22.32 8.87 -8.10
CA LYS A 93 -22.85 9.06 -6.75
C LYS A 93 -23.70 7.86 -6.29
N ALA A 94 -24.53 7.30 -7.18
CA ALA A 94 -25.38 6.16 -6.85
C ALA A 94 -24.57 4.92 -6.45
N ASP A 95 -23.39 4.74 -7.04
CA ASP A 95 -22.49 3.62 -6.73
C ASP A 95 -21.93 3.69 -5.30
N VAL A 96 -21.75 4.89 -4.76
CA VAL A 96 -21.19 5.11 -3.43
C VAL A 96 -22.26 5.34 -2.36
N ASP A 97 -23.43 5.85 -2.73
CA ASP A 97 -24.49 6.22 -1.77
C ASP A 97 -24.90 5.04 -0.89
N THR A 98 -25.11 3.85 -1.48
CA THR A 98 -25.52 2.66 -0.74
C THR A 98 -24.43 2.23 0.24
N PHE A 99 -23.17 2.21 -0.19
CA PHE A 99 -22.03 1.89 0.66
C PHE A 99 -21.90 2.87 1.84
N LEU A 100 -22.05 4.17 1.58
CA LEU A 100 -21.93 5.21 2.62
C LEU A 100 -23.05 5.13 3.65
N ALA A 101 -24.26 4.78 3.21
CA ALA A 101 -25.42 4.60 4.10
C ALA A 101 -25.23 3.38 5.02
N GLU A 102 -24.88 2.23 4.46
CA GLU A 102 -24.71 0.98 5.23
C GLU A 102 -23.49 1.04 6.17
N SER A 103 -22.39 1.65 5.73
CA SER A 103 -21.19 1.84 6.57
C SER A 103 -21.28 3.07 7.49
N GLY A 104 -22.44 3.73 7.58
CA GLY A 104 -22.70 4.92 8.41
C GLY A 104 -23.28 4.65 9.78
N THR A 105 -23.47 3.38 10.14
CA THR A 105 -24.16 2.93 11.37
C THR A 105 -23.35 3.08 12.65
N GLY A 106 -22.14 3.63 12.58
CA GLY A 106 -21.24 3.83 13.74
C GLY A 106 -20.36 2.62 14.08
N GLU A 107 -20.57 1.47 13.44
CA GLU A 107 -19.77 0.25 13.63
C GLU A 107 -18.37 0.35 12.98
N PHE A 108 -18.23 1.19 11.95
CA PHE A 108 -17.00 1.32 11.16
C PHE A 108 -16.31 2.66 11.42
N SER A 109 -15.01 2.61 11.73
CA SER A 109 -14.19 3.81 11.94
C SER A 109 -13.56 4.33 10.65
N SER A 110 -13.46 3.48 9.63
CA SER A 110 -12.91 3.85 8.33
C SER A 110 -13.57 3.06 7.19
N ARG A 111 -13.41 3.58 5.97
CA ARG A 111 -14.00 2.98 4.77
C ARG A 111 -12.96 2.86 3.66
N LEU A 112 -13.08 1.81 2.87
CA LEU A 112 -12.21 1.53 1.73
C LEU A 112 -13.07 1.24 0.50
N PHE A 113 -12.88 2.03 -0.56
CA PHE A 113 -13.53 1.80 -1.83
C PHE A 113 -12.49 1.33 -2.85
N VAL A 114 -12.66 0.10 -3.33
CA VAL A 114 -11.74 -0.55 -4.26
C VAL A 114 -12.42 -0.65 -5.61
N SER A 115 -11.83 -0.04 -6.63
CA SER A 115 -12.38 -0.07 -7.98
C SER A 115 -11.32 -0.27 -9.05
N THR A 116 -11.69 -0.94 -10.13
CA THR A 116 -10.85 -1.10 -11.33
C THR A 116 -10.75 0.17 -12.17
N THR A 117 -11.70 1.10 -12.03
CA THR A 117 -11.67 2.42 -12.68
C THR A 117 -11.13 3.49 -11.74
N GLU A 118 -10.38 4.43 -12.30
CA GLU A 118 -9.96 5.67 -11.61
C GLU A 118 -10.87 6.86 -11.94
N ARG A 119 -11.83 6.67 -12.85
CA ARG A 119 -12.73 7.73 -13.30
C ARG A 119 -13.84 7.90 -12.28
N TRP A 120 -13.88 9.06 -11.64
CA TRP A 120 -14.93 9.45 -10.71
C TRP A 120 -15.60 10.70 -11.21
N ASN A 121 -16.93 10.73 -11.20
CA ASN A 121 -17.63 11.96 -11.52
C ASN A 121 -17.55 12.95 -10.35
N ARG A 122 -17.71 14.25 -10.65
CA ARG A 122 -17.60 15.33 -9.65
C ARG A 122 -18.52 15.12 -8.44
N ALA A 123 -19.73 14.58 -8.67
CA ALA A 123 -20.70 14.34 -7.60
C ALA A 123 -20.21 13.25 -6.64
N ALA A 124 -19.67 12.13 -7.13
CA ALA A 124 -19.10 11.07 -6.33
C ALA A 124 -17.89 11.57 -5.51
N GLU A 125 -17.03 12.39 -6.13
CA GLU A 125 -15.89 12.99 -5.44
C GLU A 125 -16.30 13.88 -4.27
N GLN A 126 -17.26 14.77 -4.51
CA GLN A 126 -17.81 15.66 -3.48
C GLN A 126 -18.50 14.87 -2.36
N THR A 127 -19.20 13.80 -2.71
CA THR A 127 -19.94 12.98 -1.75
C THR A 127 -18.99 12.33 -0.75
N ILE A 128 -17.83 11.81 -1.19
CA ILE A 128 -16.90 11.15 -0.26
C ILE A 128 -15.98 12.11 0.51
N ALA A 129 -15.77 13.34 0.02
CA ALA A 129 -14.77 14.26 0.58
C ALA A 129 -15.14 14.79 1.98
N HIS A 130 -16.44 14.85 2.30
CA HIS A 130 -16.96 15.47 3.52
C HIS A 130 -17.69 14.49 4.44
N GLN A 131 -17.31 13.21 4.38
CA GLN A 131 -17.90 12.18 5.22
C GLN A 131 -17.30 12.21 6.63
N ALA A 132 -18.14 12.00 7.65
CA ALA A 132 -17.70 11.90 9.05
C ALA A 132 -16.74 10.70 9.24
N VAL A 133 -17.06 9.57 8.61
CA VAL A 133 -16.17 8.41 8.53
C VAL A 133 -15.36 8.51 7.23
N PRO A 134 -14.02 8.57 7.31
CA PRO A 134 -13.17 8.83 6.15
C PRO A 134 -13.19 7.66 5.15
N VAL A 135 -13.23 8.00 3.87
CA VAL A 135 -13.21 7.04 2.75
C VAL A 135 -11.85 7.10 2.05
N SER A 136 -11.16 5.96 2.01
CA SER A 136 -9.93 5.77 1.24
C SER A 136 -10.23 5.05 -0.07
N ARG A 137 -9.49 5.38 -1.14
CA ARG A 137 -9.61 4.73 -2.46
C ARG A 137 -8.43 3.79 -2.70
N ILE A 138 -8.71 2.65 -3.34
CA ILE A 138 -7.70 1.79 -3.96
C ILE A 138 -8.10 1.65 -5.43
N GLY A 139 -7.21 2.11 -6.31
CA GLY A 139 -7.39 1.97 -7.75
C GLY A 139 -6.58 0.80 -8.30
N LEU A 140 -6.75 0.57 -9.61
CA LEU A 140 -5.99 -0.44 -10.35
C LEU A 140 -4.47 -0.21 -10.25
N GLN A 141 -4.04 1.05 -10.26
CA GLN A 141 -2.63 1.41 -10.11
C GLN A 141 -2.04 0.98 -8.77
N ASP A 142 -2.81 0.95 -7.68
CA ASP A 142 -2.31 0.46 -6.40
C ASP A 142 -2.13 -1.07 -6.43
N LEU A 143 -2.98 -1.80 -7.17
CA LEU A 143 -2.82 -3.24 -7.41
C LEU A 143 -1.60 -3.54 -8.30
N PHE A 144 -1.42 -2.79 -9.40
CA PHE A 144 -0.25 -2.91 -10.29
C PHE A 144 1.08 -2.64 -9.59
N ASN A 145 1.10 -1.63 -8.72
CA ASN A 145 2.32 -1.21 -8.02
C ASN A 145 2.61 -2.05 -6.76
N SER A 146 1.80 -3.07 -6.49
CA SER A 146 1.99 -3.97 -5.36
C SER A 146 3.22 -4.85 -5.53
N THR A 147 3.70 -5.40 -4.40
CA THR A 147 4.80 -6.37 -4.41
C THR A 147 4.29 -7.80 -4.37
N ILE A 148 3.14 -8.04 -5.00
CA ILE A 148 2.56 -9.38 -5.13
C ILE A 148 3.14 -10.02 -6.38
N ASP A 149 3.50 -11.29 -6.25
CA ASP A 149 3.87 -12.12 -7.38
C ASP A 149 2.61 -12.63 -8.07
N TRP A 150 2.18 -11.87 -9.09
CA TRP A 150 1.00 -12.19 -9.88
C TRP A 150 1.19 -13.45 -10.74
N ASP A 151 2.43 -13.85 -11.04
CA ASP A 151 2.72 -15.09 -11.80
C ASP A 151 2.30 -16.35 -11.04
N SER A 152 2.38 -16.29 -9.71
CA SER A 152 2.02 -17.39 -8.81
C SER A 152 0.55 -17.37 -8.38
N PHE A 153 -0.18 -16.30 -8.73
CA PHE A 153 -1.57 -16.13 -8.32
C PHE A 153 -2.52 -16.88 -9.25
N SER A 154 -3.49 -17.58 -8.67
CA SER A 154 -4.57 -18.23 -9.41
C SER A 154 -5.92 -17.85 -8.84
N LEU A 155 -6.87 -17.55 -9.73
CA LEU A 155 -8.26 -17.25 -9.38
C LEU A 155 -9.00 -18.43 -8.75
N GLN A 156 -8.52 -19.66 -9.01
CA GLN A 156 -9.07 -20.87 -8.39
C GLN A 156 -8.63 -21.02 -6.93
N THR A 157 -7.42 -20.55 -6.61
CA THR A 157 -6.81 -20.61 -5.28
C THR A 157 -6.28 -19.24 -4.86
N PRO A 158 -7.16 -18.23 -4.68
CA PRO A 158 -6.72 -16.87 -4.34
C PRO A 158 -6.04 -16.82 -2.96
N GLU A 159 -6.30 -17.83 -2.11
CA GLU A 159 -5.64 -18.02 -0.80
C GLU A 159 -4.11 -18.14 -0.89
N VAL A 160 -3.58 -18.54 -2.05
CA VAL A 160 -2.15 -18.70 -2.29
C VAL A 160 -1.63 -17.46 -3.01
N MET A 161 -1.55 -16.34 -2.29
CA MET A 161 -0.97 -15.10 -2.80
C MET A 161 0.43 -14.92 -2.20
N VAL A 162 1.45 -14.96 -3.06
CA VAL A 162 2.86 -14.87 -2.63
C VAL A 162 3.39 -13.48 -2.92
N ARG A 163 4.20 -12.94 -2.01
CA ARG A 163 4.91 -11.68 -2.24
C ARG A 163 6.10 -11.93 -3.15
N THR A 164 6.33 -11.04 -4.13
CA THR A 164 7.61 -11.01 -4.84
C THR A 164 8.73 -10.83 -3.81
N GLY A 165 9.79 -11.63 -3.92
CA GLY A 165 10.86 -11.68 -2.93
C GLY A 165 11.40 -10.29 -2.55
N ARG A 166 11.78 -10.12 -1.27
CA ARG A 166 12.38 -8.86 -0.78
C ARG A 166 13.55 -8.49 -1.67
N LYS A 167 13.63 -7.22 -2.08
CA LYS A 167 14.80 -6.71 -2.80
C LYS A 167 16.04 -6.97 -1.94
N SER A 168 16.95 -7.78 -2.46
CA SER A 168 18.26 -8.00 -1.86
C SER A 168 19.20 -6.88 -2.29
N LEU A 169 20.14 -6.53 -1.42
CA LEU A 169 21.19 -5.57 -1.77
C LEU A 169 22.07 -6.19 -2.85
N ARG A 170 22.27 -5.47 -3.95
CA ARG A 170 23.29 -5.78 -4.94
C ARG A 170 24.68 -5.46 -4.39
N GLU A 171 25.73 -6.05 -4.96
CA GLU A 171 27.10 -5.89 -4.47
C GLU A 171 27.54 -4.43 -4.30
N HIS A 172 27.25 -3.54 -5.26
CA HIS A 172 27.57 -2.11 -5.13
C HIS A 172 26.80 -1.43 -3.98
N GLN A 173 25.59 -1.88 -3.68
CA GLN A 173 24.79 -1.35 -2.57
C GLN A 173 25.28 -1.88 -1.23
N LYS A 174 25.80 -3.12 -1.16
CA LYS A 174 26.48 -3.65 0.02
C LYS A 174 27.76 -2.87 0.32
N ARG A 175 28.59 -2.60 -0.70
CA ARG A 175 29.79 -1.75 -0.55
C ARG A 175 29.42 -0.36 -0.05
N ALA A 176 28.39 0.27 -0.62
CA ALA A 176 27.89 1.57 -0.16
C ALA A 176 27.40 1.52 1.30
N LEU A 177 26.71 0.44 1.71
CA LEU A 177 26.26 0.24 3.07
C LEU A 177 27.43 0.17 4.05
N THR A 178 28.43 -0.67 3.77
CA THR A 178 29.63 -0.80 4.61
C THR A 178 30.38 0.52 4.72
N ALA A 179 30.69 1.15 3.59
CA ALA A 179 31.44 2.40 3.55
C ALA A 179 30.75 3.53 4.31
N VAL A 180 29.43 3.68 4.18
CA VAL A 180 28.69 4.72 4.90
C VAL A 180 28.60 4.39 6.38
N THR A 181 28.39 3.13 6.76
CA THR A 181 28.32 2.72 8.18
C THR A 181 29.65 2.94 8.90
N GLU A 182 30.78 2.62 8.24
CA GLU A 182 32.12 2.89 8.76
C GLU A 182 32.43 4.40 8.79
N GLY A 183 32.10 5.13 7.73
CA GLY A 183 32.30 6.58 7.67
C GLY A 183 31.54 7.34 8.75
N LEU A 184 30.32 6.90 9.08
CA LEU A 184 29.49 7.50 10.14
C LEU A 184 29.98 7.18 11.56
N ARG A 185 30.84 6.17 11.74
CA ARG A 185 31.53 5.96 13.04
C ARG A 185 32.62 7.00 13.29
N ALA A 186 33.24 7.50 12.22
CA ALA A 186 34.36 8.45 12.30
C ALA A 186 33.95 9.91 12.10
N ALA A 187 32.78 10.17 11.49
CA ALA A 187 32.32 11.52 11.19
C ALA A 187 30.80 11.66 11.27
N ASP A 188 30.32 12.81 11.76
CA ASP A 188 28.88 13.07 11.92
C ASP A 188 28.13 13.27 10.59
N ARG A 189 28.84 13.48 9.47
CA ARG A 189 28.25 13.77 8.15
C ARG A 189 29.07 13.16 7.02
N GLY A 190 28.37 12.61 6.03
CA GLY A 190 28.95 12.07 4.80
C GLY A 190 28.06 12.32 3.58
N LYS A 191 28.63 12.17 2.38
CA LYS A 191 27.88 12.23 1.12
C LYS A 191 28.01 10.90 0.37
N LEU A 192 26.88 10.27 0.09
CA LEU A 192 26.78 9.11 -0.79
C LEU A 192 26.38 9.57 -2.20
N ILE A 193 27.26 9.37 -3.17
CA ILE A 193 27.00 9.70 -4.58
C ILE A 193 26.68 8.42 -5.34
N MET A 194 25.55 8.39 -6.03
CA MET A 194 25.09 7.23 -6.79
C MET A 194 24.45 7.69 -8.12
N ALA A 195 24.75 7.00 -9.21
CA ALA A 195 24.16 7.27 -10.53
C ALA A 195 22.62 7.07 -10.54
N CYS A 196 21.90 7.67 -11.49
CA CYS A 196 20.45 7.46 -11.63
C CYS A 196 20.15 5.96 -11.92
N GLY A 197 19.03 5.44 -11.42
CA GLY A 197 18.65 4.02 -11.63
C GLY A 197 19.36 2.98 -10.74
N THR A 198 20.49 3.31 -10.09
CA THR A 198 21.28 2.36 -9.25
C THR A 198 20.66 2.01 -7.88
N GLY A 199 19.49 2.58 -7.58
CA GLY A 199 18.73 2.27 -6.37
C GLY A 199 19.05 3.12 -5.15
N LYS A 200 19.44 4.40 -5.32
CA LYS A 200 19.82 5.30 -4.20
C LYS A 200 18.84 5.29 -3.02
N THR A 201 17.54 5.34 -3.32
CA THR A 201 16.48 5.33 -2.29
C THR A 201 16.42 4.02 -1.52
N PHE A 202 16.71 2.89 -2.18
CA PHE A 202 16.72 1.59 -1.51
C PHE A 202 17.99 1.42 -0.67
N THR A 203 19.15 1.82 -1.20
CA THR A 203 20.42 1.82 -0.46
C THR A 203 20.37 2.74 0.75
N SER A 204 19.81 3.94 0.63
CA SER A 204 19.67 4.88 1.75
C SER A 204 18.77 4.34 2.86
N LEU A 205 17.71 3.62 2.50
CA LEU A 205 16.81 2.99 3.46
C LEU A 205 17.54 1.89 4.25
N ARG A 206 18.30 1.02 3.58
CA ARG A 206 19.09 -0.03 4.23
C ARG A 206 20.22 0.52 5.12
N ILE A 207 20.85 1.62 4.70
CA ILE A 207 21.83 2.34 5.53
C ILE A 207 21.15 2.88 6.79
N ALA A 208 19.99 3.52 6.65
CA ALA A 208 19.28 4.06 7.80
C ALA A 208 18.84 2.96 8.78
N GLU A 209 18.37 1.81 8.27
CA GLU A 209 18.06 0.63 9.10
C GLU A 209 19.29 0.10 9.85
N ALA A 210 20.46 0.04 9.19
CA ALA A 210 21.70 -0.41 9.81
C ALA A 210 22.23 0.56 10.89
N VAL A 211 22.12 1.87 10.66
CA VAL A 211 22.57 2.91 11.60
C VAL A 211 21.61 3.06 12.78
N ALA A 212 20.30 3.00 12.54
CA ALA A 212 19.29 3.18 13.57
C ALA A 212 19.12 1.94 14.48
N GLY A 213 19.67 0.80 14.08
CA GLY A 213 19.46 -0.47 14.76
C GLY A 213 18.01 -0.96 14.65
N ALA A 214 17.74 -2.18 15.14
CA ALA A 214 16.38 -2.71 15.20
C ALA A 214 15.54 -1.89 16.20
N GLY A 215 14.90 -0.80 15.73
CA GLY A 215 13.99 0.03 16.53
C GLY A 215 14.23 1.55 16.50
N GLY A 216 15.26 2.07 15.81
CA GLY A 216 15.51 3.50 15.75
C GLY A 216 14.70 4.24 14.67
N GLY A 217 14.04 5.34 15.04
CA GLY A 217 13.19 6.13 14.14
C GLY A 217 13.96 6.79 12.99
N CYS A 218 13.70 6.37 11.75
CA CYS A 218 14.27 7.02 10.58
C CYS A 218 13.45 8.26 10.18
N CYS A 219 14.01 9.45 10.38
CA CYS A 219 13.58 10.67 9.69
C CYS A 219 14.06 10.62 8.23
N SER A 220 13.13 10.76 7.30
CA SER A 220 13.37 10.67 5.86
C SER A 220 14.37 11.73 5.37
N LEU A 221 15.44 11.31 4.68
CA LEU A 221 16.14 12.19 3.75
C LEU A 221 15.15 12.61 2.64
N SER A 222 14.95 13.92 2.54
CA SER A 222 14.03 14.66 1.67
C SER A 222 13.82 14.09 0.26
N LEU A 223 12.81 13.23 0.06
CA LEU A 223 12.18 12.94 -1.22
C LEU A 223 10.68 12.70 -0.97
N ARG A 224 9.86 13.75 -1.11
CA ARG A 224 8.42 13.71 -0.88
C ARG A 224 7.72 12.81 -1.90
N SER A 225 6.72 12.04 -1.45
CA SER A 225 5.81 11.10 -2.16
C SER A 225 6.27 9.64 -2.41
N ARG A 226 7.40 9.36 -3.08
CA ARG A 226 7.79 7.95 -3.38
C ARG A 226 8.48 7.20 -2.23
N CYS A 227 8.95 7.93 -1.21
CA CYS A 227 9.77 7.37 -0.13
C CYS A 227 8.96 6.57 0.92
N CYS A 228 7.75 7.02 1.26
CA CYS A 228 6.87 6.26 2.17
C CYS A 228 6.53 4.86 1.61
N ARG A 229 6.27 4.77 0.30
CA ARG A 229 5.90 3.50 -0.36
C ARG A 229 7.01 2.45 -0.32
N ARG A 230 8.28 2.85 -0.48
CA ARG A 230 9.42 1.89 -0.42
C ARG A 230 9.75 1.42 1.00
N ARG A 231 9.31 2.14 2.03
CA ARG A 231 9.53 1.79 3.44
C ARG A 231 8.69 0.60 3.88
N CYS A 232 7.44 0.48 3.43
CA CYS A 232 6.61 -0.71 3.67
C CYS A 232 7.16 -1.96 2.95
N VAL A 233 7.75 -1.79 1.76
CA VAL A 233 8.35 -2.91 1.00
C VAL A 233 9.60 -3.49 1.68
N SER A 234 10.29 -2.75 2.55
CA SER A 234 11.49 -3.25 3.25
C SER A 234 11.22 -3.99 4.56
N GLY A 235 9.99 -3.92 5.10
CA GLY A 235 9.54 -4.65 6.28
C GLY A 235 10.16 -4.17 7.61
N ALA A 236 10.43 -2.86 7.75
CA ALA A 236 11.02 -2.30 8.96
C ALA A 236 9.96 -2.07 10.08
N PRO A 237 10.28 -2.31 11.37
CA PRO A 237 9.35 -2.06 12.48
C PRO A 237 9.09 -0.57 12.74
N ARG A 238 7.95 -0.29 13.39
CA ARG A 238 7.22 1.00 13.52
C ARG A 238 8.05 2.18 14.05
N LEU A 239 7.66 3.42 13.66
CA LEU A 239 7.57 4.61 14.54
C LEU A 239 6.98 5.84 13.80
N GLY A 240 6.17 6.65 14.50
CA GLY A 240 5.32 7.71 13.96
C GLY A 240 6.04 8.91 13.34
N CYS A 241 5.48 9.41 12.23
CA CYS A 241 5.95 10.61 11.55
C CYS A 241 5.43 11.87 12.25
N ARG A 242 6.29 12.63 12.96
CA ARG A 242 6.01 14.04 13.26
C ARG A 242 6.71 14.92 12.23
N CYS A 243 5.93 15.60 11.40
CA CYS A 243 6.42 16.62 10.47
C CYS A 243 6.53 17.96 11.20
N ALA A 244 7.76 18.48 11.41
CA ALA A 244 7.97 19.87 11.82
C ALA A 244 8.44 20.71 10.62
N PRO A 245 7.89 21.90 10.38
CA PRO A 245 8.33 22.78 9.30
C PRO A 245 9.63 23.51 9.69
N SER A 246 10.72 23.30 8.93
CA SER A 246 11.98 24.03 9.14
C SER A 246 11.92 25.41 8.48
N ARG A 247 11.85 26.49 9.27
CA ARG A 247 12.29 27.83 8.83
C ARG A 247 13.80 27.82 8.65
N SER A 248 14.28 28.26 7.49
CA SER A 248 15.69 28.28 7.12
C SER A 248 16.43 29.45 7.78
N ALA A 249 17.44 29.16 8.58
CA ALA A 249 18.53 30.10 8.88
C ALA A 249 19.83 29.52 8.30
N ARG A 250 20.42 30.21 7.32
CA ARG A 250 21.71 29.86 6.72
C ARG A 250 22.84 30.36 7.61
N THR A 251 23.69 29.46 8.08
CA THR A 251 25.07 29.79 8.46
C THR A 251 26.01 28.80 7.78
N ARG A 252 26.86 29.31 6.89
CA ARG A 252 27.94 28.55 6.24
C ARG A 252 29.07 28.37 7.26
N ARG A 253 29.39 27.12 7.60
CA ARG A 253 30.72 26.75 8.09
C ARG A 253 31.24 25.60 7.24
N SER A 254 32.43 25.81 6.69
CA SER A 254 33.25 24.81 5.99
C SER A 254 33.59 23.68 6.97
N ALA A 255 33.16 22.46 6.65
CA ALA A 255 33.56 21.25 7.37
C ALA A 255 33.91 20.19 6.34
N ARG A 256 35.10 19.59 6.50
CA ARG A 256 35.64 18.52 5.65
C ARG A 256 34.64 17.35 5.63
N GLY A 257 34.02 17.11 4.49
CA GLY A 257 33.15 15.95 4.29
C GLY A 257 33.92 14.85 3.57
N VAL A 258 33.77 13.60 4.04
CA VAL A 258 34.28 12.43 3.33
C VAL A 258 33.31 12.12 2.18
N ALA A 259 33.82 12.13 0.96
CA ALA A 259 33.10 11.70 -0.23
C ALA A 259 33.34 10.20 -0.43
N LEU A 260 32.28 9.40 -0.35
CA LEU A 260 32.35 7.97 -0.63
C LEU A 260 31.67 7.71 -1.97
N THR A 261 32.49 7.34 -2.95
CA THR A 261 32.07 6.83 -4.27
C THR A 261 31.95 5.30 -4.19
N ALA A 262 30.85 4.77 -4.71
CA ALA A 262 30.51 3.33 -4.70
C ALA A 262 30.57 2.71 -6.11
#